data_AF-A0A9E2V3L3-F1
#
_entry.id   AF-A0A9E2V3L3-F1
#
_cell.length_a   1.000
_cell.length_b   1.000
_cell.length_c   1.000
_cell.angle_alpha   90.00
_cell.angle_beta   90.00
_cell.angle_gamma   90.00
#
_symmetry.space_group_name_H-M   'P 1'
#
loop_
_entity.id
_entity.type
_entity.pdbx_description
1 polymer ?
#
loop_
_entity_poly.entity_id
_entity_poly.type
_entity_poly.pdbx_seq_one_letter_code
_entity_poly.pdbx_strand_id
1 'polypeptide(L)'
;QAAMELMGAWDPGVIASLTPDAQPLADLAWFPFPSVEGGEGDAAAMMGGVDGYSCSADAPQQACADFLNYIATKDVQEAYYKAFSAPPVNTEAQAVVSESYLQEILTAYNSAPYVSQWLDTVYGQNVGNALNTGVVDMLAGKSDAAGIIQAIDDAAAKE
;
A
#
# COMPACT_ATOMS: atom_id res chain seq x y z
N GLN A 1 15.03 8.46 -14.70
CA GLN A 1 14.18 7.72 -15.66
C GLN A 1 14.33 6.24 -15.34
N ALA A 2 13.23 5.52 -15.24
CA ALA A 2 13.16 4.09 -14.94
C ALA A 2 11.97 3.50 -15.71
N ALA A 3 11.98 2.19 -15.94
CA ALA A 3 10.89 1.50 -16.66
C ALA A 3 9.77 1.01 -15.74
N MET A 4 10.06 0.74 -14.47
CA MET A 4 9.12 0.21 -13.48
C MET A 4 9.61 0.47 -12.06
N GLU A 5 8.67 0.48 -11.11
CA GLU A 5 8.92 0.44 -9.68
C GLU A 5 7.87 -0.44 -8.98
N LEU A 6 8.22 -1.02 -7.83
CA LEU A 6 7.28 -1.75 -6.98
C LEU A 6 6.78 -0.79 -5.92
N MET A 7 5.50 -0.41 -5.98
CA MET A 7 4.88 0.54 -5.05
C MET A 7 3.42 0.19 -4.76
N GLY A 8 2.84 0.88 -3.76
CA GLY A 8 1.43 0.73 -3.40
C GLY A 8 0.49 1.47 -4.35
N ALA A 9 -0.81 1.19 -4.22
CA ALA A 9 -1.82 1.67 -5.16
C ALA A 9 -2.12 3.18 -5.10
N TRP A 10 -1.52 3.93 -4.17
CA TRP A 10 -1.57 5.39 -4.13
C TRP A 10 -0.67 6.05 -5.18
N ASP A 11 0.31 5.31 -5.69
CA ASP A 11 1.42 5.85 -6.47
C ASP A 11 1.03 6.47 -7.82
N PRO A 12 -0.03 6.04 -8.53
CA PRO A 12 -0.47 6.73 -9.73
C PRO A 12 -0.76 8.23 -9.52
N GLY A 13 -1.30 8.61 -8.37
CA GLY A 13 -1.50 10.02 -7.99
C GLY A 13 -0.20 10.75 -7.72
N VAL A 14 0.78 10.08 -7.11
CA VAL A 14 2.12 10.62 -6.87
C VAL A 14 2.82 10.87 -8.20
N ILE A 15 2.87 9.86 -9.08
CA ILE A 15 3.42 9.95 -10.42
C ILE A 15 2.78 11.12 -11.18
N ALA A 16 1.45 11.19 -11.20
CA ALA A 16 0.72 12.26 -11.87
C ALA A 16 1.16 13.64 -11.36
N SER A 17 1.28 13.82 -10.04
CA SER A 17 1.72 15.09 -9.43
C SER A 17 3.16 15.50 -9.74
N LEU A 18 4.00 14.55 -10.14
CA LEU A 18 5.42 14.74 -10.45
C LEU A 18 5.69 14.89 -11.96
N THR A 19 4.69 14.68 -12.81
CA THR A 19 4.81 14.98 -14.24
C THR A 19 4.91 16.50 -14.47
N PRO A 20 5.56 16.96 -15.57
CA PRO A 20 5.72 18.40 -15.84
C PRO A 20 4.40 19.18 -15.94
N ASP A 21 3.31 18.51 -16.33
CA ASP A 21 1.96 19.07 -16.51
C ASP A 21 0.96 18.64 -15.43
N ALA A 22 1.43 17.93 -14.40
CA ALA A 22 0.63 17.39 -13.31
C ALA A 22 -0.57 16.55 -13.80
N GLN A 23 -0.37 15.78 -14.88
CA GLN A 23 -1.36 14.85 -15.44
C GLN A 23 -0.94 13.38 -15.25
N PRO A 24 -1.89 12.43 -15.30
CA PRO A 24 -1.56 11.01 -15.32
C PRO A 24 -0.58 10.68 -16.45
N LEU A 25 0.38 9.82 -16.15
CA LEU A 25 1.32 9.34 -17.14
C LEU A 25 0.59 8.43 -18.16
N ALA A 26 0.63 8.81 -19.44
CA ALA A 26 -0.23 8.21 -20.47
C ALA A 26 0.04 6.73 -20.74
N ASP A 27 1.26 6.26 -20.47
CA ASP A 27 1.70 4.87 -20.64
C ASP A 27 1.86 4.13 -19.30
N LEU A 28 1.31 4.67 -18.20
CA LEU A 28 1.29 3.97 -16.92
C LEU A 28 0.47 2.69 -17.04
N ALA A 29 1.09 1.58 -16.61
CA ALA A 29 0.48 0.28 -16.53
C ALA A 29 0.78 -0.34 -15.16
N TRP A 30 0.01 -1.37 -14.80
CA TRP A 30 0.20 -2.11 -13.56
C TRP A 30 0.24 -3.61 -13.84
N PHE A 31 0.93 -4.35 -13.00
CA PHE A 31 0.90 -5.81 -12.98
C PHE A 31 1.20 -6.30 -11.55
N PRO A 32 0.67 -7.46 -11.13
CA PRO A 32 0.98 -8.02 -9.82
C PRO A 32 2.47 -8.40 -9.75
N PHE A 33 3.01 -8.43 -8.54
CA PHE A 33 4.37 -8.93 -8.34
C PHE A 33 4.52 -10.35 -8.93
N PRO A 34 5.59 -10.64 -9.70
CA PRO A 34 5.72 -11.91 -10.38
C PRO A 34 5.87 -13.08 -9.40
N SER A 35 5.34 -14.25 -9.78
CA SER A 35 5.54 -15.49 -9.04
C SER A 35 7.01 -15.89 -9.01
N VAL A 36 7.46 -16.47 -7.89
CA VAL A 36 8.82 -17.02 -7.74
C VAL A 36 8.78 -18.54 -7.96
N GLU A 37 9.58 -19.04 -8.89
CA GLU A 37 9.67 -20.48 -9.16
C GLU A 37 10.08 -21.26 -7.91
N GLY A 38 9.34 -22.33 -7.59
CA GLY A 38 9.56 -23.12 -6.39
C GLY A 38 9.04 -22.50 -5.09
N GLY A 39 8.43 -21.31 -5.14
CA GLY A 39 7.75 -20.69 -3.99
C GLY A 39 6.45 -21.41 -3.63
N GLU A 40 6.20 -21.58 -2.33
CA GLU A 40 4.96 -22.19 -1.81
C GLU A 40 3.82 -21.19 -1.61
N GLY A 41 4.08 -19.89 -1.83
CA GLY A 41 3.09 -18.83 -1.71
C GLY A 41 2.05 -18.86 -2.83
N ASP A 42 0.82 -18.46 -2.50
CA ASP A 42 -0.23 -18.28 -3.51
C ASP A 42 0.13 -17.09 -4.41
N ALA A 43 0.19 -17.32 -5.73
CA ALA A 43 0.53 -16.28 -6.70
C ALA A 43 -0.53 -15.15 -6.80
N ALA A 44 -1.74 -15.39 -6.29
CA ALA A 44 -2.78 -14.38 -6.19
C ALA A 44 -2.77 -13.63 -4.85
N ALA A 45 -1.92 -14.03 -3.90
CA ALA A 45 -1.78 -13.32 -2.63
C ALA A 45 -1.27 -11.89 -2.85
N MET A 46 -1.87 -10.94 -2.15
CA MET A 46 -1.49 -9.54 -2.25
C MET A 46 -0.85 -9.06 -0.95
N MET A 47 0.09 -8.14 -1.07
CA MET A 47 0.54 -7.29 0.03
C MET A 47 0.06 -5.87 -0.25
N GLY A 48 -0.51 -5.23 0.76
CA GLY A 48 -1.23 -3.98 0.62
C GLY A 48 -1.32 -3.22 1.92
N GLY A 49 -1.89 -2.03 1.83
CA GLY A 49 -2.20 -1.16 2.95
C GLY A 49 -3.63 -0.65 2.83
N VAL A 50 -4.32 -0.51 3.96
CA VAL A 50 -5.50 0.34 4.05
C VAL A 50 -5.18 1.42 5.07
N ASP A 51 -5.36 2.68 4.67
CA ASP A 51 -5.23 3.80 5.60
C ASP A 51 -6.41 3.77 6.59
N GLY A 52 -6.06 3.76 7.88
CA GLY A 52 -7.02 3.81 8.97
C GLY A 52 -7.03 5.19 9.63
N TYR A 53 -8.23 5.73 9.83
CA TYR A 53 -8.42 6.91 10.69
C TYR A 53 -8.97 6.45 12.05
N SER A 54 -8.38 6.96 13.13
CA SER A 54 -8.78 6.64 14.49
C SER A 54 -9.17 7.90 15.28
N CYS A 55 -10.06 7.72 16.25
CA CYS A 55 -10.38 8.76 17.23
C CYS A 55 -9.36 8.72 18.36
N SER A 56 -8.86 9.89 18.76
CA SER A 56 -8.18 10.02 20.06
C SER A 56 -9.12 9.60 21.19
N ALA A 57 -8.56 9.04 22.27
CA ALA A 57 -9.32 8.68 23.47
C ALA A 57 -10.06 9.89 24.10
N ASP A 58 -9.53 11.09 23.90
CA ASP A 58 -10.11 12.35 24.40
C ASP A 58 -11.04 13.06 23.41
N ALA A 59 -11.24 12.48 22.21
CA ALA A 59 -12.10 13.10 21.20
C ALA A 59 -13.59 13.02 21.60
N PRO A 60 -14.41 14.03 21.23
CA PRO A 60 -15.86 13.92 21.40
C PRO A 60 -16.39 12.72 20.59
N GLN A 61 -16.82 11.67 21.31
CA GLN A 61 -17.08 10.36 20.72
C GLN A 61 -18.06 10.42 19.55
N GLN A 62 -19.19 11.10 19.71
CA GLN A 62 -20.21 11.20 18.66
C GLN A 62 -19.69 11.94 17.43
N ALA A 63 -19.09 13.12 17.61
CA ALA A 63 -18.61 13.93 16.49
C ALA A 63 -17.48 13.24 15.72
N CYS A 64 -16.59 12.53 16.43
CA CYS A 64 -15.53 11.76 15.77
C CYS A 64 -16.11 10.57 15.00
N ALA A 65 -17.03 9.80 15.59
CA ALA A 65 -17.70 8.70 14.90
C ALA A 65 -18.48 9.19 13.66
N ASP A 66 -19.20 10.32 13.77
CA ASP A 66 -19.91 10.92 12.64
C ASP A 66 -18.96 11.31 11.51
N PHE A 67 -17.79 11.87 11.83
CA PHE A 67 -16.79 12.21 10.84
C PHE A 67 -16.18 10.96 10.17
N LEU A 68 -15.83 9.93 10.95
CA LEU A 68 -15.31 8.67 10.41
C LEU A 68 -16.34 7.98 9.49
N ASN A 69 -17.63 8.02 9.84
CA ASN A 69 -18.69 7.52 8.96
C ASN A 69 -18.85 8.37 7.70
N TYR A 70 -18.76 9.71 7.83
CA TYR A 70 -18.86 10.63 6.70
C TYR A 70 -17.77 10.38 5.65
N ILE A 71 -16.50 10.22 6.06
CA ILE A 71 -15.40 10.01 5.10
C ILE A 71 -15.48 8.67 4.37
N ALA A 72 -16.22 7.70 4.90
CA ALA A 72 -16.47 6.39 4.28
C ALA A 72 -17.68 6.38 3.34
N THR A 73 -18.45 7.48 3.26
CA THR A 73 -19.59 7.57 2.34
C THR A 73 -19.13 7.55 0.88
N LYS A 74 -20.02 7.08 0.00
CA LYS A 74 -19.77 6.96 -1.44
C LYS A 74 -19.28 8.29 -2.03
N ASP A 75 -20.02 9.37 -1.84
CA ASP A 75 -19.71 10.68 -2.45
C ASP A 75 -18.33 11.21 -2.02
N VAL A 76 -17.96 11.02 -0.74
CA VAL A 76 -16.64 11.43 -0.24
C VAL A 76 -15.53 10.55 -0.80
N GLN A 77 -15.77 9.25 -0.94
CA GLN A 77 -14.80 8.33 -1.54
C GLN A 77 -14.64 8.52 -3.05
N GLU A 78 -15.70 8.89 -3.77
CA GLU A 78 -15.59 9.33 -5.17
C GLU A 78 -14.77 10.62 -5.28
N ALA A 79 -14.95 11.57 -4.34
CA ALA A 79 -14.16 12.78 -4.28
C ALA A 79 -12.69 12.48 -3.94
N TYR A 80 -12.43 11.54 -3.03
CA TYR A 80 -11.09 11.06 -2.70
C TYR A 80 -10.38 10.51 -3.94
N TYR A 81 -11.03 9.59 -4.67
CA TYR A 81 -10.48 9.05 -5.91
C TYR A 81 -10.13 10.16 -6.92
N LYS A 82 -11.04 11.11 -7.16
CA LYS A 82 -10.80 12.23 -8.08
C LYS A 82 -9.64 13.13 -7.64
N ALA A 83 -9.44 13.29 -6.34
CA ALA A 83 -8.38 14.14 -5.78
C ALA A 83 -7.01 13.46 -5.78
N PHE A 84 -6.96 12.16 -5.50
CA PHE A 84 -5.71 11.45 -5.26
C PHE A 84 -5.34 10.46 -6.36
N SER A 85 -6.20 10.20 -7.35
CA SER A 85 -6.02 9.13 -8.34
C SER A 85 -5.64 7.79 -7.69
N ALA A 86 -6.27 7.51 -6.54
CA ALA A 86 -6.01 6.34 -5.71
C ALA A 86 -7.31 5.54 -5.52
N PRO A 87 -7.24 4.21 -5.33
CA PRO A 87 -8.43 3.38 -5.18
C PRO A 87 -9.27 3.77 -3.95
N PRO A 88 -10.59 4.00 -4.10
CA PRO A 88 -11.47 4.21 -2.95
C PRO A 88 -11.77 2.89 -2.23
N VAL A 89 -11.92 2.95 -0.90
CA VAL A 89 -12.27 1.77 -0.09
C VAL A 89 -13.76 1.44 -0.13
N ASN A 90 -14.61 2.42 -0.43
CA ASN A 90 -16.04 2.21 -0.60
C ASN A 90 -16.30 1.52 -1.94
N THR A 91 -16.89 0.32 -1.89
CA THR A 91 -17.12 -0.53 -3.07
C THR A 91 -18.08 0.07 -4.08
N GLU A 92 -19.05 0.90 -3.66
CA GLU A 92 -19.92 1.61 -4.58
C GLU A 92 -19.21 2.76 -5.30
N ALA A 93 -18.26 3.42 -4.61
CA ALA A 93 -17.44 4.48 -5.20
C ALA A 93 -16.41 3.93 -6.20
N GLN A 94 -16.01 2.66 -6.10
CA GLN A 94 -15.12 2.03 -7.09
C GLN A 94 -15.71 2.06 -8.51
N ALA A 95 -17.03 2.18 -8.66
CA ALA A 95 -17.70 2.23 -9.97
C ALA A 95 -17.33 3.46 -10.83
N VAL A 96 -16.78 4.53 -10.24
CA VAL A 96 -16.35 5.72 -11.00
C VAL A 96 -14.88 5.67 -11.44
N VAL A 97 -14.13 4.63 -11.03
CA VAL A 97 -12.72 4.47 -11.39
C VAL A 97 -12.60 4.11 -12.87
N SER A 98 -11.83 4.91 -13.62
CA SER A 98 -11.82 4.86 -15.08
C SER A 98 -10.51 4.39 -15.71
N GLU A 99 -9.40 4.53 -15.00
CA GLU A 99 -8.07 4.19 -15.50
C GLU A 99 -7.84 2.68 -15.44
N SER A 100 -7.36 2.09 -16.54
CA SER A 100 -7.19 0.64 -16.65
C SER A 100 -6.27 0.07 -15.57
N TYR A 101 -5.17 0.76 -15.26
CA TYR A 101 -4.25 0.33 -14.21
C TYR A 101 -4.90 0.31 -12.82
N LEU A 102 -5.79 1.25 -12.49
CA LEU A 102 -6.52 1.23 -11.21
C LEU A 102 -7.62 0.17 -11.20
N GLN A 103 -8.29 -0.06 -12.33
CA GLN A 103 -9.28 -1.14 -12.46
C GLN A 103 -8.64 -2.53 -12.31
N GLU A 104 -7.44 -2.71 -12.86
CA GLU A 104 -6.64 -3.94 -12.70
C GLU A 104 -6.21 -4.14 -11.25
N ILE A 105 -5.71 -3.08 -10.59
CA ILE A 105 -5.38 -3.08 -9.16
C ILE A 105 -6.60 -3.48 -8.31
N LEU A 106 -7.76 -2.84 -8.55
CA LEU A 106 -8.99 -3.13 -7.83
C LEU A 106 -9.46 -4.58 -8.06
N THR A 107 -9.35 -5.08 -9.29
CA THR A 107 -9.68 -6.46 -9.61
C THR A 107 -8.78 -7.43 -8.85
N ALA A 108 -7.47 -7.17 -8.80
CA ALA A 108 -6.51 -7.99 -8.06
C ALA A 108 -6.79 -7.97 -6.56
N TYR A 109 -6.97 -6.81 -5.94
CA TYR A 109 -7.28 -6.72 -4.51
C TYR A 109 -8.61 -7.40 -4.15
N ASN A 110 -9.66 -7.18 -4.94
CA ASN A 110 -10.99 -7.74 -4.66
C ASN A 110 -11.08 -9.26 -4.90
N SER A 111 -10.18 -9.84 -5.70
CA SER A 111 -10.13 -11.28 -5.97
C SER A 111 -9.04 -12.03 -5.19
N ALA A 112 -8.15 -11.31 -4.51
CA ALA A 112 -7.07 -11.91 -3.74
C ALA A 112 -7.63 -12.86 -2.65
N PRO A 113 -7.06 -14.06 -2.48
CA PRO A 113 -7.46 -14.99 -1.43
C PRO A 113 -7.22 -14.40 -0.03
N TYR A 114 -6.19 -13.54 0.09
CA TYR A 114 -5.91 -12.71 1.24
C TYR A 114 -5.04 -11.52 0.84
N VAL A 115 -5.11 -10.46 1.65
CA VAL A 115 -4.23 -9.29 1.57
C VAL A 115 -3.49 -9.16 2.90
N SER A 116 -2.17 -9.36 2.88
CA SER A 116 -1.33 -9.03 4.04
C SER A 116 -1.12 -7.52 4.13
N GLN A 117 -1.09 -6.99 5.35
CA GLN A 117 -0.54 -5.65 5.57
C GLN A 117 0.97 -5.65 5.25
N TRP A 118 1.55 -4.46 5.02
CA TRP A 118 3.00 -4.28 4.84
C TRP A 118 3.80 -4.93 5.98
N LEU A 119 4.87 -5.65 5.65
CA LEU A 119 5.61 -6.47 6.63
C LEU A 119 6.14 -5.66 7.81
N ASP A 120 6.67 -4.47 7.54
CA ASP A 120 7.17 -3.57 8.58
C ASP A 120 6.06 -3.06 9.51
N THR A 121 4.86 -2.84 8.97
CA THR A 121 3.66 -2.50 9.74
C THR A 121 3.19 -3.68 10.58
N VAL A 122 3.17 -4.89 10.01
CA VAL A 122 2.77 -6.13 10.71
C VAL A 122 3.71 -6.46 11.86
N TYR A 123 5.02 -6.32 11.65
CA TYR A 123 6.02 -6.64 12.67
C TYR A 123 6.18 -5.53 13.73
N GLY A 124 5.54 -4.38 13.53
CA GLY A 124 5.62 -3.26 14.46
C GLY A 124 6.90 -2.44 14.29
N GLN A 125 6.91 -1.27 14.94
CA GLN A 125 7.89 -0.22 14.66
C GLN A 125 9.35 -0.68 14.77
N ASN A 126 9.71 -1.40 15.83
CA ASN A 126 11.09 -1.79 16.07
C ASN A 126 11.58 -2.81 15.04
N VAL A 127 10.85 -3.93 14.90
CA VAL A 127 11.19 -5.02 13.99
C VAL A 127 11.08 -4.58 12.53
N GLY A 128 10.05 -3.82 12.18
CA GLY A 128 9.87 -3.25 10.84
C GLY A 128 11.00 -2.28 10.44
N ASN A 129 11.46 -1.43 11.35
CA ASN A 129 12.61 -0.56 11.08
C ASN A 129 13.91 -1.35 10.89
N ALA A 130 14.10 -2.43 11.66
CA ALA A 130 15.24 -3.32 11.51
C ALA A 130 15.22 -4.06 10.15
N LEU A 131 14.04 -4.56 9.73
CA LEU A 131 13.83 -5.14 8.41
C LEU A 131 14.20 -4.15 7.31
N ASN A 132 13.62 -2.94 7.33
CA ASN A 132 13.84 -1.92 6.30
C ASN A 132 15.33 -1.52 6.21
N THR A 133 15.99 -1.33 7.35
CA THR A 133 17.42 -1.00 7.40
C THR A 133 18.29 -2.16 6.88
N GLY A 134 17.98 -3.39 7.28
CA GLY A 134 18.69 -4.58 6.81
C GLY A 134 18.62 -4.75 5.30
N VAL A 135 17.44 -4.54 4.70
CA VAL A 135 17.26 -4.58 3.24
C VAL A 135 18.13 -3.51 2.56
N VAL A 136 18.15 -2.28 3.08
CA VAL A 136 19.01 -1.20 2.54
C VAL A 136 20.50 -1.56 2.64
N ASP A 137 20.95 -2.12 3.76
CA ASP A 137 22.35 -2.50 3.94
C ASP A 137 22.76 -3.67 3.03
N MET A 138 21.86 -4.63 2.78
CA MET A 138 22.09 -5.67 1.77
C MET A 138 22.22 -5.08 0.36
N LEU A 139 21.29 -4.20 -0.04
CA LEU A 139 21.35 -3.52 -1.35
C LEU A 139 22.59 -2.64 -1.51
N ALA A 140 23.10 -2.08 -0.40
CA ALA A 140 24.35 -1.31 -0.35
C ALA A 140 25.62 -2.19 -0.29
N GLY A 141 25.49 -3.53 -0.27
CA GLY A 141 26.61 -4.46 -0.21
C GLY A 141 27.34 -4.52 1.14
N LYS A 142 26.72 -4.00 2.21
CA LYS A 142 27.28 -4.02 3.57
C LYS A 142 26.88 -5.25 4.37
N SER A 143 25.85 -5.96 3.91
CA SER A 143 25.26 -7.13 4.55
C SER A 143 24.77 -8.10 3.48
N ASP A 144 24.22 -9.23 3.90
CA ASP A 144 23.60 -10.26 3.07
C ASP A 144 22.21 -10.65 3.61
N ALA A 145 21.59 -11.65 2.99
CA ALA A 145 20.28 -12.14 3.40
C ALA A 145 20.27 -12.66 4.86
N ALA A 146 21.35 -13.30 5.32
CA ALA A 146 21.44 -13.78 6.70
C ALA A 146 21.54 -12.62 7.69
N GLY A 147 22.24 -11.54 7.32
CA GLY A 147 22.30 -10.32 8.11
C GLY A 147 20.95 -9.61 8.26
N ILE A 148 20.07 -9.69 7.26
CA ILE A 148 18.67 -9.19 7.41
C ILE A 148 17.95 -9.97 8.50
N ILE A 149 18.00 -11.30 8.46
CA ILE A 149 17.34 -12.17 9.44
C ILE A 149 17.87 -11.90 10.85
N GLN A 150 19.19 -11.80 11.02
CA GLN A 150 19.79 -11.50 12.32
C GLN A 150 19.31 -10.14 12.87
N ALA A 151 19.24 -9.11 12.02
CA ALA A 151 18.78 -7.79 12.46
C ALA A 151 17.32 -7.80 12.94
N ILE A 152 16.45 -8.57 12.26
CA ILE A 152 15.05 -8.76 12.62
C ILE A 152 14.95 -9.52 13.95
N ASP A 153 15.69 -10.62 14.12
CA ASP A 153 15.70 -11.42 15.35
C ASP A 153 16.20 -10.61 16.56
N ASP A 154 17.28 -9.83 16.39
CA ASP A 154 17.83 -8.96 17.43
C ASP A 154 16.87 -7.83 17.83
N ALA A 155 16.06 -7.35 16.88
CA ALA A 155 15.02 -6.36 17.16
C ALA A 155 13.84 -6.99 17.90
N ALA A 156 13.38 -8.15 17.45
CA ALA A 156 12.28 -8.89 18.07
C ALA A 156 12.57 -9.31 19.51
N ALA A 157 13.84 -9.60 19.84
CA ALA A 157 14.26 -9.93 21.21
C ALA A 157 14.17 -8.77 22.23
N LYS A 158 13.83 -7.55 21.77
CA LYS A 158 13.74 -6.33 22.61
C LYS A 158 12.30 -5.86 22.84
N GLU A 159 11.32 -6.60 22.33
CA GLU A 159 9.89 -6.40 22.60
C GLU A 159 9.45 -6.97 23.96
#